data_AF-A0A2J6J1S8-F1
#
_entry.id   AF-A0A2J6J1S8-F1
#
_cell.length_a   1.000
_cell.length_b   1.000
_cell.length_c   1.000
_cell.angle_alpha   90.00
_cell.angle_beta   90.00
_cell.angle_gamma   90.00
#
_symmetry.space_group_name_H-M   'P 1'
#
loop_
_entity.id
_entity.type
_entity.pdbx_description
1 polymer ?
#
loop_
_entity_poly.entity_id
_entity_poly.type
_entity_poly.pdbx_seq_one_letter_code
_entity_poly.pdbx_strand_id
1 'polypeptide(L)'
;MENNKNTFIAIALMLGVWVVFSILFPPTKQEPAEQPEKPAVEQVAPTQESAPVVTPAASPALAVATPAPAPAEEKEIVVQTDLYKAVFTSIGARLKQLELNNFRVEDSEGSPLVSIIDTFNPEKGTFRLNGNNGISLSSEAPYSVSAETSNISLSGDETRKLVFTTTTAEGVVVEKEFTLNASSYAIDLAVRVSNNGTLPVRGGLDLALVQHYDESVES
;
A
#
# COMPACT_ATOMS: atom_id res chain seq x y z
N MET A 1 -41.29 -29.47 37.71
CA MET A 1 -39.81 -29.44 37.70
C MET A 1 -39.28 -30.22 36.49
N GLU A 2 -39.79 -29.97 35.27
CA GLU A 2 -39.46 -30.78 34.07
C GLU A 2 -38.50 -30.10 33.09
N ASN A 3 -38.20 -28.79 33.25
CA ASN A 3 -37.28 -28.06 32.37
C ASN A 3 -35.78 -28.30 32.64
N ASN A 4 -35.42 -28.95 33.75
CA ASN A 4 -34.00 -29.07 34.15
C ASN A 4 -33.27 -30.23 33.44
N LYS A 5 -34.01 -31.25 32.99
CA LYS A 5 -33.43 -32.46 32.38
C LYS A 5 -32.71 -32.15 31.06
N ASN A 6 -33.29 -31.32 30.22
CA ASN A 6 -32.69 -30.93 28.94
C ASN A 6 -31.45 -30.06 29.16
N THR A 7 -31.46 -29.21 30.20
CA THR A 7 -30.30 -28.39 30.60
C THR A 7 -29.13 -29.25 31.08
N PHE A 8 -29.38 -30.27 31.89
CA PHE A 8 -28.33 -31.20 32.33
C PHE A 8 -27.73 -32.00 31.16
N ILE A 9 -28.55 -32.43 30.20
CA ILE A 9 -28.08 -33.11 28.99
C ILE A 9 -27.23 -32.18 28.13
N ALA A 10 -27.64 -30.91 27.96
CA ALA A 10 -26.86 -29.93 27.20
C ALA A 10 -25.49 -29.66 27.81
N ILE A 11 -25.41 -29.52 29.14
CA ILE A 11 -24.13 -29.32 29.86
C ILE A 11 -23.23 -30.55 29.71
N ALA A 12 -23.78 -31.75 29.83
CA ALA A 12 -23.03 -32.99 29.65
C ALA A 12 -22.48 -33.13 28.22
N LEU A 13 -23.27 -32.76 27.20
CA LEU A 13 -22.83 -32.78 25.80
C LEU A 13 -21.73 -31.74 25.53
N MET A 14 -21.86 -30.53 26.09
CA MET A 14 -20.85 -29.48 25.93
C MET A 14 -19.50 -29.89 26.55
N LEU A 15 -19.53 -30.48 27.74
CA LEU A 15 -18.33 -31.05 28.38
C LEU A 15 -17.74 -32.22 27.59
N GLY A 16 -18.60 -33.10 27.06
CA GLY A 16 -18.15 -34.22 26.24
C GLY A 16 -17.40 -33.78 24.98
N VAL A 17 -17.94 -32.81 24.24
CA VAL A 17 -17.29 -32.25 23.05
C VAL A 17 -15.96 -31.59 23.42
N TRP A 18 -15.91 -30.83 24.52
CA TRP A 18 -14.69 -30.18 24.98
C TRP A 18 -13.57 -31.17 25.35
N VAL A 19 -13.91 -32.25 26.06
CA VAL A 19 -12.94 -33.31 26.43
C VAL A 19 -12.43 -34.04 25.19
N VAL A 20 -13.30 -34.41 24.27
CA VAL A 20 -12.90 -35.08 23.01
C VAL A 20 -11.97 -34.18 22.20
N PHE A 21 -12.30 -32.89 22.08
CA PHE A 21 -11.45 -31.92 21.38
C PHE A 21 -10.09 -31.76 22.05
N SER A 22 -10.03 -31.66 23.38
CA SER A 22 -8.78 -31.52 24.13
C SER A 22 -7.86 -32.76 24.02
N ILE A 23 -8.42 -33.96 23.87
CA ILE A 23 -7.65 -35.20 23.67
C ILE A 23 -7.12 -35.27 22.24
N LEU A 24 -7.93 -34.88 21.25
CA LEU A 24 -7.53 -34.93 19.83
C LEU A 24 -6.55 -33.82 19.46
N PHE A 25 -6.57 -32.67 20.16
CA PHE A 25 -5.74 -31.50 19.86
C PHE A 25 -5.05 -30.96 21.13
N PRO A 26 -4.07 -31.68 21.71
CA PRO A 26 -3.31 -31.17 22.85
C PRO A 26 -2.52 -29.91 22.45
N PRO A 27 -2.52 -28.85 23.28
CA PRO A 27 -1.76 -27.64 22.96
C PRO A 27 -0.26 -27.95 22.95
N THR A 28 0.39 -27.67 21.82
CA THR A 28 1.83 -27.85 21.65
C THR A 28 2.58 -26.91 22.58
N LYS A 29 3.44 -27.48 23.43
CA LYS A 29 4.34 -26.71 24.29
C LYS A 29 5.40 -26.06 23.41
N GLN A 30 5.35 -24.74 23.27
CA GLN A 30 6.44 -23.98 22.66
C GLN A 30 7.61 -23.98 23.65
N GLU A 31 8.70 -24.67 23.27
CA GLU A 31 9.96 -24.64 23.99
C GLU A 31 10.66 -23.30 23.68
N PRO A 32 11.05 -22.50 24.70
CA PRO A 32 11.82 -21.29 24.46
C PRO A 32 13.19 -21.66 23.87
N ALA A 33 13.51 -21.11 22.69
CA ALA A 33 14.84 -21.20 22.13
C ALA A 33 15.85 -20.50 23.05
N GLU A 34 16.93 -21.23 23.40
CA GLU A 34 18.07 -20.69 24.15
C GLU A 34 18.71 -19.52 23.39
N GLN A 35 18.85 -18.40 24.10
CA GLN A 35 19.55 -17.20 23.65
C GLN A 35 21.06 -17.40 23.80
N PRO A 36 21.89 -17.17 22.76
CA PRO A 36 23.34 -17.16 22.94
C PRO A 36 23.79 -15.97 23.79
N GLU A 37 24.63 -16.27 24.78
CA GLU A 37 25.31 -15.30 25.64
C GLU A 37 26.21 -14.34 24.84
N LYS A 38 26.19 -13.08 25.27
CA LYS A 38 26.99 -11.98 24.75
C LYS A 38 28.26 -11.85 25.60
N PRO A 39 29.49 -11.93 25.04
CA PRO A 39 30.66 -11.53 25.79
C PRO A 39 30.70 -10.01 25.90
N ALA A 40 30.64 -9.52 27.13
CA ALA A 40 31.04 -8.17 27.50
C ALA A 40 32.57 -8.08 27.40
N VAL A 41 33.08 -7.03 26.76
CA VAL A 41 34.46 -6.57 26.98
C VAL A 41 34.45 -5.08 27.23
N GLU A 42 34.71 -4.79 28.50
CA GLU A 42 35.34 -3.64 29.14
C GLU A 42 35.59 -2.35 28.34
N GLN A 43 34.94 -1.33 28.87
CA GLN A 43 35.22 0.09 28.74
C GLN A 43 36.58 0.43 29.37
N VAL A 44 37.47 1.04 28.57
CA VAL A 44 38.66 1.73 29.08
C VAL A 44 38.80 3.09 28.41
N ALA A 45 38.53 4.14 29.19
CA ALA A 45 39.00 5.51 29.06
C ALA A 45 38.69 6.20 30.41
N PRO A 46 39.43 7.23 30.87
CA PRO A 46 40.17 8.18 30.04
C PRO A 46 41.56 8.57 30.60
N THR A 47 42.39 9.18 29.77
CA THR A 47 43.37 10.16 30.26
C THR A 47 43.32 11.38 29.37
N GLN A 48 43.16 12.51 30.05
CA GLN A 48 42.87 13.84 29.58
C GLN A 48 44.20 14.60 29.60
N GLU A 49 44.64 15.17 28.48
CA GLU A 49 45.62 16.27 28.56
C GLU A 49 45.46 17.28 27.41
N SER A 50 44.98 18.45 27.83
CA SER A 50 45.34 19.81 27.41
C SER A 50 45.17 20.27 25.95
N ALA A 51 44.17 21.14 25.77
CA ALA A 51 44.08 22.11 24.68
C ALA A 51 45.11 23.24 24.82
N PRO A 52 45.30 24.04 23.74
CA PRO A 52 44.85 25.42 23.86
C PRO A 52 43.99 25.93 22.68
N VAL A 53 43.07 26.81 23.10
CA VAL A 53 42.21 27.83 22.46
C VAL A 53 42.98 28.62 21.35
N VAL A 54 42.47 29.20 20.24
CA VAL A 54 41.32 30.12 20.05
C VAL A 54 41.01 30.45 18.55
N THR A 55 39.71 30.59 18.21
CA THR A 55 39.01 31.52 17.24
C THR A 55 39.11 31.41 15.69
N PRO A 56 38.17 32.02 14.89
CA PRO A 56 36.69 31.95 14.85
C PRO A 56 36.13 31.48 13.47
N ALA A 57 34.85 31.09 13.51
CA ALA A 57 33.83 30.99 12.44
C ALA A 57 34.19 31.33 10.98
N ALA A 58 33.91 30.38 10.09
CA ALA A 58 33.45 30.64 8.72
C ALA A 58 32.04 30.05 8.57
N SER A 59 31.06 30.90 8.23
CA SER A 59 29.69 30.54 7.89
C SER A 59 29.63 29.39 6.88
N PRO A 60 28.63 28.49 6.97
CA PRO A 60 28.32 27.64 5.83
C PRO A 60 27.88 28.54 4.68
N ALA A 61 28.60 28.44 3.56
CA ALA A 61 28.14 28.98 2.30
C ALA A 61 26.71 28.44 2.07
N LEU A 62 25.78 29.37 1.87
CA LEU A 62 24.41 29.10 1.45
C LEU A 62 24.47 28.07 0.31
N ALA A 63 24.05 26.85 0.62
CA ALA A 63 23.65 25.91 -0.39
C ALA A 63 22.59 26.62 -1.21
N VAL A 64 22.94 26.97 -2.45
CA VAL A 64 22.01 27.45 -3.45
C VAL A 64 20.94 26.37 -3.51
N ALA A 65 19.77 26.67 -2.99
CA ALA A 65 18.63 25.79 -3.07
C ALA A 65 18.43 25.49 -4.55
N THR A 66 18.68 24.24 -4.93
CA THR A 66 18.21 23.71 -6.20
C THR A 66 16.73 24.10 -6.27
N PRO A 67 16.28 24.81 -7.32
CA PRO A 67 14.87 25.14 -7.44
C PRO A 67 14.09 23.84 -7.30
N ALA A 68 13.11 23.84 -6.38
CA ALA A 68 12.18 22.74 -6.23
C ALA A 68 11.67 22.38 -7.64
N PRO A 69 11.65 21.08 -8.02
CA PRO A 69 11.06 20.69 -9.29
C PRO A 69 9.66 21.31 -9.37
N ALA A 70 9.35 21.95 -10.50
CA ALA A 70 7.98 22.35 -10.76
C ALA A 70 7.07 21.13 -10.52
N PRO A 71 5.90 21.30 -9.87
CA PRO A 71 5.00 20.19 -9.64
C PRO A 71 4.72 19.52 -10.98
N ALA A 72 5.04 18.23 -11.09
CA ALA A 72 4.71 17.47 -12.27
C ALA A 72 3.20 17.58 -12.49
N GLU A 73 2.78 18.05 -13.65
CA GLU A 73 1.36 18.13 -13.97
C GLU A 73 0.74 16.73 -13.86
N GLU A 74 -0.36 16.64 -13.12
CA GLU A 74 -1.11 15.40 -12.98
C GLU A 74 -1.68 14.99 -14.35
N LYS A 75 -1.40 13.75 -14.76
CA LYS A 75 -1.99 13.13 -15.94
C LYS A 75 -2.97 12.06 -15.47
N GLU A 76 -4.21 12.17 -15.90
CA GLU A 76 -5.22 11.15 -15.70
C GLU A 76 -5.34 10.23 -16.92
N ILE A 77 -5.53 8.94 -16.66
CA ILE A 77 -5.85 7.91 -17.65
C ILE A 77 -7.20 7.31 -17.30
N VAL A 78 -8.18 7.57 -18.15
CA VAL A 78 -9.54 7.03 -18.08
C VAL A 78 -9.61 5.76 -18.92
N VAL A 79 -9.99 4.66 -18.30
CA VAL A 79 -10.28 3.39 -18.96
C VAL A 79 -11.77 3.12 -18.86
N GLN A 80 -12.43 3.01 -20.00
CA GLN A 80 -13.84 2.68 -20.11
C GLN A 80 -13.99 1.27 -20.69
N THR A 81 -14.84 0.48 -20.05
CA THR A 81 -15.23 -0.85 -20.51
C THR A 81 -16.76 -0.95 -20.49
N ASP A 82 -17.31 -2.05 -20.98
CA ASP A 82 -18.75 -2.32 -20.83
C ASP A 82 -19.14 -2.51 -19.36
N LEU A 83 -18.23 -2.99 -18.50
CA LEU A 83 -18.51 -3.34 -17.11
C LEU A 83 -18.24 -2.22 -16.09
N TYR A 84 -17.23 -1.40 -16.33
CA TYR A 84 -16.78 -0.35 -15.40
C TYR A 84 -16.06 0.80 -16.10
N LYS A 85 -15.95 1.92 -15.38
CA LYS A 85 -15.08 3.05 -15.69
C LYS A 85 -14.04 3.21 -14.57
N ALA A 86 -12.76 3.20 -14.94
CA ALA A 86 -11.63 3.37 -14.02
C ALA A 86 -10.81 4.61 -14.38
N VAL A 87 -10.39 5.39 -13.38
CA VAL A 87 -9.55 6.58 -13.58
C VAL A 87 -8.27 6.46 -12.76
N PHE A 88 -7.13 6.41 -13.44
CA PHE A 88 -5.80 6.36 -12.84
C PHE A 88 -5.12 7.72 -12.91
N THR A 89 -4.28 8.04 -11.92
CA THR A 89 -3.49 9.27 -11.86
C THR A 89 -1.99 8.98 -11.95
N SER A 90 -1.23 9.86 -12.60
CA SER A 90 0.24 9.82 -12.60
C SER A 90 0.86 10.15 -11.24
N ILE A 91 0.11 10.78 -10.32
CA ILE A 91 0.58 11.10 -8.97
C ILE A 91 0.39 9.88 -8.07
N GLY A 92 1.50 9.27 -7.63
CA GLY A 92 1.48 8.04 -6.84
C GLY A 92 1.03 6.78 -7.60
N ALA A 93 0.71 6.91 -8.91
CA ALA A 93 0.20 5.83 -9.76
C ALA A 93 -1.03 5.13 -9.14
N ARG A 94 -2.02 5.92 -8.73
CA ARG A 94 -3.18 5.45 -7.95
C ARG A 94 -4.44 5.33 -8.80
N LEU A 95 -5.38 4.51 -8.33
CA LEU A 95 -6.74 4.45 -8.85
C LEU A 95 -7.62 5.42 -8.04
N LYS A 96 -8.15 6.44 -8.72
CA LYS A 96 -8.94 7.52 -8.12
C LYS A 96 -10.44 7.29 -8.21
N GLN A 97 -10.90 6.70 -9.32
CA GLN A 97 -12.31 6.41 -9.53
C GLN A 97 -12.50 5.01 -10.07
N LEU A 98 -13.49 4.30 -9.56
CA LEU A 98 -13.94 3.01 -10.07
C LEU A 98 -15.46 2.91 -9.93
N GLU A 99 -16.15 3.16 -11.04
CA GLU A 99 -17.60 3.09 -11.17
C GLU A 99 -18.00 1.82 -11.91
N LEU A 100 -19.04 1.12 -11.43
CA LEU A 100 -19.52 -0.13 -12.02
C LEU A 100 -20.79 0.12 -12.84
N ASN A 101 -20.73 -0.13 -14.16
CA ASN A 101 -21.79 0.23 -15.09
C ASN A 101 -23.08 -0.58 -14.92
N ASN A 102 -22.99 -1.78 -14.34
CA ASN A 102 -24.12 -2.71 -14.20
C ASN A 102 -24.75 -2.72 -12.79
N PHE A 103 -24.30 -1.85 -11.89
CA PHE A 103 -24.77 -1.81 -10.52
C PHE A 103 -25.26 -0.42 -10.16
N ARG A 104 -26.45 -0.35 -9.58
CA ARG A 104 -27.08 0.87 -9.09
C ARG A 104 -27.14 0.86 -7.56
N VAL A 105 -27.10 2.04 -6.96
CA VAL A 105 -27.21 2.18 -5.49
C VAL A 105 -28.60 1.75 -5.01
N GLU A 106 -29.62 2.09 -5.78
CA GLU A 106 -31.02 1.70 -5.54
C GLU A 106 -31.62 0.99 -6.76
N ASP A 107 -32.68 0.23 -6.53
CA ASP A 107 -33.46 -0.47 -7.55
C ASP A 107 -34.45 0.48 -8.26
N SER A 108 -33.94 1.62 -8.75
CA SER A 108 -34.73 2.60 -9.53
C SER A 108 -33.98 2.98 -10.81
N GLU A 109 -34.70 3.15 -11.93
CA GLU A 109 -34.11 3.39 -13.25
C GLU A 109 -33.26 4.67 -13.33
N GLY A 110 -33.48 5.63 -12.42
CA GLY A 110 -32.73 6.88 -12.32
C GLY A 110 -31.64 6.90 -11.25
N SER A 111 -31.45 5.81 -10.50
CA SER A 111 -30.46 5.74 -9.42
C SER A 111 -29.03 5.84 -9.99
N PRO A 112 -28.11 6.57 -9.31
CA PRO A 112 -26.70 6.59 -9.69
C PRO A 112 -26.08 5.20 -9.67
N LEU A 113 -25.02 5.03 -10.46
CA LEU A 113 -24.23 3.81 -10.48
C LEU A 113 -23.43 3.66 -9.19
N VAL A 114 -23.10 2.43 -8.83
CA VAL A 114 -22.23 2.13 -7.68
C VAL A 114 -20.81 2.54 -8.03
N SER A 115 -20.25 3.43 -7.21
CA SER A 115 -18.83 3.76 -7.24
C SER A 115 -18.13 3.15 -6.03
N ILE A 116 -17.14 2.28 -6.27
CA ILE A 116 -16.33 1.66 -5.21
C ILE A 116 -15.30 2.67 -4.68
N ILE A 117 -14.79 3.51 -5.57
CA ILE A 117 -13.79 4.52 -5.28
C ILE A 117 -14.25 5.78 -6.00
N ASP A 118 -14.46 6.86 -5.27
CA ASP A 118 -14.75 8.15 -5.87
C ASP A 118 -13.97 9.24 -5.15
N THR A 119 -12.87 9.68 -5.76
CA THR A 119 -12.14 10.83 -5.26
C THR A 119 -11.48 11.60 -6.38
N PHE A 120 -11.55 12.92 -6.29
CA PHE A 120 -10.82 13.81 -7.20
C PHE A 120 -9.39 14.09 -6.69
N ASN A 121 -9.15 13.92 -5.40
CA ASN A 121 -7.83 14.11 -4.81
C ASN A 121 -6.94 12.86 -5.04
N PRO A 122 -5.83 12.96 -5.78
CA PRO A 122 -4.93 11.83 -6.02
C PRO A 122 -4.41 11.17 -4.73
N GLU A 123 -4.20 11.95 -3.66
CA GLU A 123 -3.71 11.45 -2.37
C GLU A 123 -4.71 10.54 -1.65
N LYS A 124 -6.00 10.61 -2.02
CA LYS A 124 -7.06 9.75 -1.48
C LYS A 124 -7.31 8.51 -2.33
N GLY A 125 -6.68 8.41 -3.51
CA GLY A 125 -6.76 7.23 -4.37
C GLY A 125 -6.15 6.00 -3.72
N THR A 126 -6.63 4.82 -4.13
CA THR A 126 -6.18 3.53 -3.60
C THR A 126 -4.90 3.02 -4.26
N PHE A 127 -4.41 1.85 -3.83
CA PHE A 127 -3.10 1.29 -4.19
C PHE A 127 -1.95 2.22 -3.82
N ARG A 128 -2.02 2.87 -2.65
CA ARG A 128 -0.94 3.70 -2.15
C ARG A 128 0.32 2.85 -1.96
N LEU A 129 1.44 3.33 -2.49
CA LEU A 129 2.75 2.69 -2.36
C LEU A 129 3.74 3.69 -1.80
N ASN A 130 4.40 3.39 -0.68
CA ASN A 130 5.51 4.19 -0.17
C ASN A 130 6.75 3.32 0.07
N GLY A 131 7.92 3.93 -0.04
CA GLY A 131 9.17 3.30 0.37
C GLY A 131 9.45 3.53 1.85
N ASN A 132 10.24 2.63 2.44
CA ASN A 132 10.75 2.75 3.80
C ASN A 132 12.16 2.17 3.90
N ASN A 133 12.83 2.46 5.03
CA ASN A 133 14.10 1.82 5.42
C ASN A 133 15.21 1.82 4.35
N GLY A 134 15.30 2.87 3.52
CA GLY A 134 16.36 3.04 2.51
C GLY A 134 15.90 3.04 1.05
N ILE A 135 14.59 2.96 0.79
CA ILE A 135 13.99 3.33 -0.51
C ILE A 135 13.23 4.64 -0.32
N SER A 136 13.72 5.75 -0.88
CA SER A 136 13.04 7.06 -0.77
C SER A 136 11.98 7.23 -1.86
N LEU A 137 10.87 6.50 -1.70
CA LEU A 137 9.69 6.63 -2.57
C LEU A 137 8.54 7.29 -1.78
N SER A 138 8.20 8.52 -2.16
CA SER A 138 6.98 9.19 -1.68
C SER A 138 5.72 8.54 -2.26
N SER A 139 4.64 8.47 -1.49
CA SER A 139 3.35 7.95 -1.94
C SER A 139 2.63 8.85 -2.94
N GLU A 140 3.14 10.06 -3.13
CA GLU A 140 2.69 11.09 -4.07
C GLU A 140 3.75 11.34 -5.15
N ALA A 141 4.77 10.48 -5.24
CA ALA A 141 5.80 10.62 -6.27
C ALA A 141 5.17 10.64 -7.68
N PRO A 142 5.66 11.48 -8.60
CA PRO A 142 5.17 11.49 -9.97
C PRO A 142 5.68 10.27 -10.74
N TYR A 143 4.80 9.67 -11.53
CA TYR A 143 5.11 8.55 -12.42
C TYR A 143 4.91 8.95 -13.89
N SER A 144 5.80 8.45 -14.74
CA SER A 144 5.54 8.41 -16.19
C SER A 144 4.61 7.24 -16.49
N VAL A 145 3.69 7.41 -17.44
CA VAL A 145 2.72 6.37 -17.81
C VAL A 145 2.91 5.91 -19.25
N SER A 146 2.82 4.60 -19.49
CA SER A 146 2.98 3.98 -20.82
C SER A 146 1.86 4.30 -21.82
N ALA A 147 0.78 4.94 -21.37
CA ALA A 147 -0.37 5.28 -22.21
C ALA A 147 -0.11 6.54 -23.06
N GLU A 148 -0.28 6.39 -24.37
CA GLU A 148 -0.16 7.47 -25.35
C GLU A 148 -1.32 8.47 -25.22
N THR A 149 -2.53 7.98 -24.93
CA THR A 149 -3.75 8.79 -24.77
C THR A 149 -4.27 8.74 -23.33
N SER A 150 -5.00 9.78 -22.93
CA SER A 150 -5.67 9.83 -21.62
C SER A 150 -7.01 9.11 -21.58
N ASN A 151 -7.60 8.77 -22.73
CA ASN A 151 -8.86 8.02 -22.80
C ASN A 151 -8.61 6.71 -23.56
N ILE A 152 -8.99 5.60 -22.94
CA ILE A 152 -8.84 4.25 -23.47
C ILE A 152 -10.20 3.55 -23.33
N SER A 153 -10.72 3.03 -24.44
CA SER A 153 -11.91 2.17 -24.43
C SER A 153 -11.46 0.73 -24.69
N LEU A 154 -11.97 -0.21 -23.90
CA LEU A 154 -11.76 -1.64 -24.08
C LEU A 154 -13.12 -2.33 -24.20
N SER A 155 -13.21 -3.35 -25.05
CA SER A 155 -14.45 -4.08 -25.31
C SER A 155 -14.24 -5.58 -25.45
N GLY A 156 -15.31 -6.37 -25.26
CA GLY A 156 -15.23 -7.82 -25.36
C GLY A 156 -14.20 -8.41 -24.39
N ASP A 157 -13.22 -9.15 -24.92
CA ASP A 157 -12.16 -9.81 -24.14
C ASP A 157 -10.81 -9.05 -24.18
N GLU A 158 -10.83 -7.79 -24.61
CA GLU A 158 -9.62 -6.98 -24.68
C GLU A 158 -8.96 -6.83 -23.31
N THR A 159 -7.63 -6.89 -23.31
CA THR A 159 -6.81 -6.72 -22.11
C THR A 159 -5.78 -5.63 -22.36
N ARG A 160 -5.64 -4.71 -21.42
CA ARG A 160 -4.70 -3.58 -21.48
C ARG A 160 -3.82 -3.57 -20.24
N LYS A 161 -2.53 -3.33 -20.46
CA LYS A 161 -1.57 -3.04 -19.40
C LYS A 161 -1.26 -1.56 -19.36
N LEU A 162 -1.35 -0.95 -18.17
CA LEU A 162 -0.91 0.40 -17.89
C LEU A 162 0.29 0.33 -16.96
N VAL A 163 1.46 0.72 -17.46
CA VAL A 163 2.69 0.71 -16.68
C VAL A 163 2.99 2.14 -16.26
N PHE A 164 3.09 2.34 -14.95
CA PHE A 164 3.53 3.57 -14.33
C PHE A 164 4.94 3.39 -13.80
N THR A 165 5.88 4.23 -14.21
CA THR A 165 7.29 4.13 -13.84
C THR A 165 7.78 5.41 -13.15
N THR A 166 8.48 5.26 -12.03
CA THR A 166 9.22 6.33 -11.38
C THR A 166 10.62 5.86 -10.99
N THR A 167 11.52 6.79 -10.73
CA THR A 167 12.88 6.49 -10.26
C THR A 167 13.16 7.28 -8.99
N THR A 168 13.57 6.60 -7.93
CA THR A 168 13.89 7.25 -6.64
C THR A 168 15.23 7.99 -6.72
N ALA A 169 15.53 8.82 -5.72
CA ALA A 169 16.79 9.54 -5.65
C ALA A 169 18.03 8.62 -5.59
N GLU A 170 17.86 7.40 -5.10
CA GLU A 170 18.91 6.36 -5.05
C GLU A 170 19.10 5.62 -6.38
N GLY A 171 18.32 5.92 -7.41
CA GLY A 171 18.37 5.25 -8.71
C GLY A 171 17.61 3.92 -8.76
N VAL A 172 16.72 3.67 -7.79
CA VAL A 172 15.82 2.52 -7.82
C VAL A 172 14.65 2.84 -8.74
N VAL A 173 14.43 2.00 -9.75
CA VAL A 173 13.28 2.09 -10.65
C VAL A 173 12.12 1.32 -10.04
N VAL A 174 10.97 1.97 -9.90
CA VAL A 174 9.74 1.37 -9.38
C VAL A 174 8.67 1.43 -10.46
N GLU A 175 8.08 0.28 -10.76
CA GLU A 175 7.00 0.14 -11.74
C GLU A 175 5.73 -0.40 -11.09
N LYS A 176 4.59 0.20 -11.40
CA LYS A 176 3.27 -0.33 -11.11
C LYS A 176 2.59 -0.66 -12.42
N GLU A 177 2.37 -1.94 -12.67
CA GLU A 177 1.67 -2.46 -13.84
C GLU A 177 0.24 -2.84 -13.44
N PHE A 178 -0.73 -2.11 -13.97
CA PHE A 178 -2.14 -2.46 -13.85
C PHE A 178 -2.59 -3.22 -15.10
N THR A 179 -3.14 -4.42 -14.93
CA THR A 179 -3.75 -5.18 -16.02
C THR A 179 -5.27 -5.09 -15.89
N LEU A 180 -5.90 -4.55 -16.93
CA LEU A 180 -7.34 -4.35 -17.05
C LEU A 180 -7.89 -5.25 -18.14
N ASN A 181 -8.95 -5.98 -17.83
CA ASN A 181 -9.68 -6.80 -18.79
C ASN A 181 -11.09 -6.24 -18.97
N ALA A 182 -11.60 -6.23 -20.21
CA ALA A 182 -12.90 -5.66 -20.54
C ALA A 182 -14.08 -6.56 -20.09
N SER A 183 -13.87 -7.87 -20.00
CA SER A 183 -14.88 -8.87 -19.61
C SER A 183 -14.82 -9.28 -18.13
N SER A 184 -14.02 -8.59 -17.30
CA SER A 184 -13.85 -8.88 -15.87
C SER A 184 -13.73 -7.62 -15.02
N TYR A 185 -14.28 -7.64 -13.81
CA TYR A 185 -14.10 -6.60 -12.79
C TYR A 185 -12.72 -6.65 -12.09
N ALA A 186 -11.92 -7.69 -12.35
CA ALA A 186 -10.60 -7.83 -11.76
C ALA A 186 -9.62 -6.80 -12.36
N ILE A 187 -8.89 -6.12 -11.48
CA ILE A 187 -7.77 -5.26 -11.84
C ILE A 187 -6.53 -5.85 -11.16
N ASP A 188 -5.62 -6.41 -11.95
CA ASP A 188 -4.37 -6.95 -11.40
C ASP A 188 -3.35 -5.82 -11.22
N LEU A 189 -2.63 -5.86 -10.11
CA LEU A 189 -1.50 -4.96 -9.83
C LEU A 189 -0.23 -5.78 -9.63
N ALA A 190 0.79 -5.51 -10.43
CA ALA A 190 2.16 -5.96 -10.20
C ALA A 190 3.07 -4.78 -9.87
N VAL A 191 3.84 -4.89 -8.78
CA VAL A 191 4.87 -3.92 -8.42
C VAL A 191 6.24 -4.51 -8.70
N ARG A 192 7.07 -3.83 -9.51
CA ARG A 192 8.44 -4.23 -9.82
C ARG A 192 9.42 -3.19 -9.30
N VAL A 193 10.52 -3.67 -8.73
CA VAL A 193 11.58 -2.83 -8.19
C VAL A 193 12.89 -3.30 -8.79
N SER A 194 13.61 -2.39 -9.44
CA SER A 194 14.89 -2.68 -10.08
C SER A 194 15.94 -1.71 -9.54
N ASN A 195 17.02 -2.26 -8.96
CA ASN A 195 18.19 -1.48 -8.62
C ASN A 195 19.18 -1.52 -9.80
N ASN A 196 19.23 -0.43 -10.57
CA ASN A 196 20.14 -0.30 -11.71
C ASN A 196 21.47 0.37 -11.31
N GLY A 197 21.65 0.67 -10.02
CA GLY A 197 22.87 1.26 -9.48
C GLY A 197 23.98 0.24 -9.22
N THR A 198 25.15 0.75 -8.84
CA THR A 198 26.34 -0.07 -8.52
C THR A 198 26.45 -0.42 -7.04
N LEU A 199 25.65 0.24 -6.18
CA LEU A 199 25.60 -0.03 -4.74
C LEU A 199 24.34 -0.82 -4.38
N PRO A 200 24.42 -1.75 -3.42
CA PRO A 200 23.24 -2.44 -2.94
C PRO A 200 22.32 -1.46 -2.20
N VAL A 201 21.04 -1.46 -2.56
CA VAL A 201 19.99 -0.75 -1.83
C VAL A 201 19.27 -1.74 -0.93
N ARG A 202 19.04 -1.34 0.33
CA ARG A 202 18.23 -2.09 1.29
C ARG A 202 17.06 -1.21 1.70
N GLY A 203 15.88 -1.80 1.86
CA GLY A 203 14.68 -1.11 2.29
C GLY A 203 13.44 -1.95 2.02
N GLY A 204 12.28 -1.32 2.19
CA GLY A 204 10.98 -1.95 1.99
C GLY A 204 10.03 -1.07 1.20
N LEU A 205 8.91 -1.68 0.81
CA LEU A 205 7.76 -1.01 0.23
C LEU A 205 6.53 -1.37 1.06
N ASP A 206 5.70 -0.38 1.35
CA ASP A 206 4.37 -0.57 1.94
C ASP A 206 3.32 -0.32 0.87
N LEU A 207 2.54 -1.35 0.55
CA LEU A 207 1.37 -1.26 -0.33
C LEU A 207 0.11 -1.28 0.53
N ALA A 208 -0.75 -0.28 0.34
CA ALA A 208 -2.01 -0.18 1.07
C ALA A 208 -3.18 0.15 0.12
N LEU A 209 -4.35 -0.39 0.44
CA LEU A 209 -5.61 0.08 -0.12
C LEU A 209 -6.09 1.25 0.74
N VAL A 210 -6.38 2.38 0.10
CA VAL A 210 -6.95 3.56 0.76
C VAL A 210 -8.45 3.53 0.52
N GLN A 211 -9.22 3.57 1.60
CA GLN A 211 -10.66 3.78 1.55
C GLN A 211 -10.94 5.16 2.11
N HIS A 212 -11.52 6.02 1.27
CA HIS A 212 -12.03 7.30 1.73
C HIS A 212 -13.52 7.13 2.02
N TYR A 213 -13.92 7.35 3.27
CA TYR A 213 -15.32 7.45 3.66
C TYR A 213 -15.75 8.91 3.51
N ASP A 214 -16.79 9.15 2.70
CA ASP A 214 -17.46 10.45 2.64
C ASP A 214 -18.69 10.37 3.55
N GLU A 215 -18.67 11.13 4.65
CA GLU A 215 -19.75 11.16 5.64
C GLU A 215 -21.05 11.76 5.07
N SER A 216 -21.02 12.41 3.91
CA SER A 216 -22.20 13.04 3.30
C SER A 216 -23.20 12.06 2.66
N VAL A 217 -22.89 10.76 2.60
CA VAL A 217 -23.74 9.73 1.96
C VAL A 217 -24.83 9.18 2.91
N GLU A 218 -24.88 9.60 4.18
CA GLU A 218 -25.88 9.14 5.17
C GLU A 218 -27.19 9.96 5.26
N SER A 219 -27.41 10.95 4.39
CA SER A 219 -28.61 11.81 4.47
C SER A 219 -29.76 11.37 3.57
#